data_AF-A0A4E0RKT1-F1
#
_entry.id   AF-A0A4E0RKT1-F1
#
_cell.length_a   1.000
_cell.length_b   1.000
_cell.length_c   1.000
_cell.angle_alpha   90.00
_cell.angle_beta   90.00
_cell.angle_gamma   90.00
#
_symmetry.space_group_name_H-M   'P 1'
#
loop_
_entity.id
_entity.type
_entity.pdbx_description
1 polymer ?
#
loop_
_entity_poly.entity_id
_entity_poly.type
_entity_poly.pdbx_seq_one_letter_code
_entity_poly.pdbx_strand_id
1 'polypeptide(L)'
;MGRLLKFLLAPVGITVLTDVKVMSQPPEADVLLLKLKSPKWTKKQLERLPDGIRDSTAHHILIEFKATESLNKGTFTQASGYEYFYIRSQKITDNEIQTFVMCAKQPQKANREQYGYTIRVQAGISQSTNIAYEHITLISLNELPDELHNAWVTCLASKKLKRLKAFNLLKSQGFKQIPKPFKGFLVELWQHISIKGDDDMTLELSPNEIKAIGKMWEPSLFTQDEIEELVLKVSPEVRLRGLKPSMPLS
;
A
#
# COMPACT_ATOMS: atom_id res chain seq x y z
N MET A 1 -0.16 -5.20 -2.14
CA MET A 1 -0.35 -3.89 -2.81
C MET A 1 -1.27 -3.97 -4.04
N GLY A 2 -1.04 -4.85 -5.01
CA GLY A 2 -1.80 -4.87 -6.28
C GLY A 2 -3.33 -4.89 -6.15
N ARG A 3 -3.90 -5.75 -5.28
CA ARG A 3 -5.36 -5.82 -5.05
C ARG A 3 -5.95 -4.51 -4.51
N LEU A 4 -5.23 -3.86 -3.58
CA LEU A 4 -5.61 -2.56 -3.01
C LEU A 4 -5.69 -1.49 -4.09
N LEU A 5 -4.63 -1.35 -4.90
CA LEU A 5 -4.61 -0.38 -6.00
C LEU A 5 -5.66 -0.68 -7.06
N LYS A 6 -5.92 -1.96 -7.36
CA LYS A 6 -6.97 -2.34 -8.32
C LYS A 6 -8.35 -1.88 -7.86
N PHE A 7 -8.71 -2.11 -6.59
CA PHE A 7 -9.98 -1.62 -6.04
C PHE A 7 -10.07 -0.09 -6.02
N LEU A 8 -8.96 0.58 -5.72
CA LEU A 8 -8.91 2.03 -5.60
C LEU A 8 -8.96 2.75 -6.96
N LEU A 9 -8.20 2.26 -7.94
CA LEU A 9 -7.85 3.00 -9.14
C LEU A 9 -8.66 2.57 -10.38
N ALA A 10 -9.09 1.31 -10.48
CA ALA A 10 -9.91 0.85 -11.60
C ALA A 10 -11.23 1.63 -11.76
N PRO A 11 -11.96 1.97 -10.67
CA PRO A 11 -13.19 2.77 -10.78
C PRO A 11 -12.99 4.19 -11.30
N VAL A 12 -11.76 4.71 -11.30
CA VAL A 12 -11.42 6.04 -11.85
C VAL A 12 -10.64 5.94 -13.16
N GLY A 13 -10.71 4.78 -13.84
CA GLY A 13 -10.19 4.62 -15.19
C GLY A 13 -8.69 4.37 -15.29
N ILE A 14 -8.02 4.03 -14.19
CA ILE A 14 -6.60 3.62 -14.20
C ILE A 14 -6.53 2.10 -14.24
N THR A 15 -5.80 1.57 -15.22
CA THR A 15 -5.56 0.13 -15.31
C THR A 15 -4.43 -0.25 -14.35
N VAL A 16 -4.66 -1.22 -13.47
CA VAL A 16 -3.64 -1.78 -12.57
C VAL A 16 -3.30 -3.18 -13.04
N LEU A 17 -2.04 -3.40 -13.41
CA LEU A 17 -1.53 -4.70 -13.83
C LEU A 17 -0.52 -5.20 -12.78
N THR A 18 -0.70 -6.46 -12.40
CA THR A 18 0.28 -7.25 -11.64
C THR A 18 0.88 -8.28 -12.59
N ASP A 19 2.10 -8.74 -12.31
CA ASP A 19 2.70 -9.88 -13.03
C ASP A 19 2.78 -9.67 -14.56
N VAL A 20 3.12 -8.44 -14.97
CA VAL A 20 3.29 -8.12 -16.39
C VAL A 20 4.45 -8.94 -16.93
N LYS A 21 4.15 -9.86 -17.85
CA LYS A 21 5.14 -10.70 -18.52
C LYS A 21 5.97 -9.86 -19.50
N VAL A 22 7.00 -9.21 -18.96
CA VAL A 22 8.05 -8.52 -19.74
C VAL A 22 9.24 -9.46 -20.04
N MET A 23 9.29 -10.61 -19.37
CA MET A 23 10.31 -11.65 -19.50
C MET A 23 9.68 -13.03 -19.31
N SER A 24 10.39 -14.09 -19.74
CA SER A 24 9.91 -15.48 -19.67
C SER A 24 9.67 -15.98 -18.25
N GLN A 25 10.44 -15.46 -17.28
CA GLN A 25 10.30 -15.73 -15.85
C GLN A 25 10.34 -14.40 -15.08
N PRO A 26 9.20 -13.71 -14.93
CA PRO A 26 9.15 -12.47 -14.16
C PRO A 26 9.46 -12.74 -12.67
N PRO A 27 10.22 -11.88 -11.97
CA PRO A 27 10.33 -11.94 -10.51
C PRO A 27 8.94 -11.81 -9.86
N GLU A 28 8.83 -12.36 -8.65
CA GLU A 28 7.59 -12.39 -7.90
C GLU A 28 7.03 -10.99 -7.66
N ALA A 29 5.76 -10.78 -8.05
CA ALA A 29 4.69 -9.87 -7.61
C ALA A 29 4.97 -8.45 -7.03
N ASP A 30 6.22 -7.98 -6.93
CA ASP A 30 6.58 -6.71 -6.31
C ASP A 30 6.44 -5.55 -7.30
N VAL A 31 6.39 -5.83 -8.61
CA VAL A 31 6.26 -4.84 -9.67
C VAL A 31 4.81 -4.69 -10.12
N LEU A 32 4.28 -3.47 -9.98
CA LEU A 32 2.96 -3.06 -10.43
C LEU A 32 3.08 -2.04 -11.55
N LEU A 33 2.14 -2.10 -12.49
CA LEU A 33 2.05 -1.11 -13.55
C LEU A 33 0.69 -0.43 -13.54
N LEU A 34 0.70 0.89 -13.44
CA LEU A 34 -0.47 1.73 -13.64
C LEU A 34 -0.43 2.28 -15.06
N LYS A 35 -1.48 2.05 -15.85
CA LYS A 35 -1.63 2.66 -17.17
C LYS A 35 -2.76 3.67 -17.15
N LEU A 36 -2.44 4.90 -17.51
CA LEU A 36 -3.41 5.96 -17.71
C LEU A 36 -4.07 5.81 -19.09
N LYS A 37 -5.39 5.95 -19.14
CA LYS A 37 -6.15 5.97 -20.41
C LYS A 37 -6.35 7.37 -20.95
N SER A 38 -6.12 8.39 -20.13
CA SER A 38 -6.27 9.81 -20.46
C SER A 38 -4.91 10.51 -20.59
N PRO A 39 -4.83 11.63 -21.32
CA PRO A 39 -3.57 12.37 -21.48
C PRO A 39 -3.02 12.98 -20.19
N LYS A 40 -3.88 13.22 -19.20
CA LYS A 40 -3.55 13.82 -17.90
C LYS A 40 -4.34 13.14 -16.78
N TRP A 41 -3.82 13.23 -15.57
CA TRP A 41 -4.55 12.83 -14.36
C TRP A 41 -5.79 13.69 -14.17
N THR A 42 -6.92 13.06 -13.89
CA THR A 42 -8.13 13.75 -13.44
C THR A 42 -8.06 14.06 -11.95
N LYS A 43 -8.83 15.04 -11.47
CA LYS A 43 -8.91 15.36 -10.04
C LYS A 43 -9.23 14.14 -9.17
N LYS A 44 -10.19 13.30 -9.60
CA LYS A 44 -10.57 12.07 -8.88
C LYS A 44 -9.44 11.03 -8.83
N GLN A 45 -8.55 11.01 -9.83
CA GLN A 45 -7.37 10.14 -9.82
C GLN A 45 -6.31 10.70 -8.87
N LEU A 46 -6.05 12.01 -8.91
CA LEU A 46 -5.09 12.67 -8.01
C LEU A 46 -5.48 12.54 -6.53
N GLU A 47 -6.77 12.53 -6.20
CA GLU A 47 -7.27 12.28 -4.84
C GLU A 47 -7.00 10.85 -4.32
N ARG A 48 -6.61 9.93 -5.21
CA ARG A 48 -6.39 8.50 -4.91
C ARG A 48 -4.95 8.05 -5.11
N LEU A 49 -4.11 8.91 -5.68
CA LEU A 49 -2.70 8.62 -5.89
C LEU A 49 -1.88 9.25 -4.78
N PRO A 50 -0.91 8.53 -4.20
CA PRO A 50 -0.04 9.12 -3.18
C PRO A 50 0.88 10.17 -3.78
N ASP A 51 1.43 11.00 -2.89
CA ASP A 51 2.53 11.91 -3.19
C ASP A 51 3.68 11.21 -3.94
N GLY A 52 4.37 11.95 -4.79
CA GLY A 52 5.35 11.41 -5.74
C GLY A 52 4.69 10.87 -7.01
N ILE A 53 3.72 9.95 -6.88
CA ILE A 53 3.03 9.39 -8.06
C ILE A 53 2.06 10.41 -8.65
N ARG A 54 1.28 11.08 -7.81
CA ARG A 54 0.31 12.09 -8.25
C ARG A 54 0.95 13.33 -8.91
N ASP A 55 2.24 13.53 -8.67
CA ASP A 55 3.03 14.65 -9.21
C ASP A 55 3.67 14.30 -10.56
N SER A 56 3.63 13.01 -10.94
CA SER A 56 4.10 12.52 -12.23
C SER A 56 3.21 12.99 -13.37
N THR A 57 3.80 13.21 -14.54
CA THR A 57 3.05 13.40 -15.80
C THR A 57 3.08 12.17 -16.71
N ALA A 58 3.74 11.08 -16.29
CA ALA A 58 3.89 9.88 -17.09
C ALA A 58 2.56 9.10 -17.21
N HIS A 59 2.35 8.47 -18.37
CA HIS A 59 1.16 7.64 -18.62
C HIS A 59 1.32 6.22 -18.08
N HIS A 60 2.57 5.78 -17.91
CA HIS A 60 2.94 4.51 -17.32
C HIS A 60 3.65 4.75 -15.99
N ILE A 61 3.12 4.19 -14.91
CA ILE A 61 3.76 4.25 -13.59
C ILE A 61 4.17 2.85 -13.19
N LEU A 62 5.47 2.63 -13.06
CA LEU A 62 6.03 1.38 -12.55
C LEU A 62 6.28 1.53 -11.05
N ILE A 63 5.83 0.56 -10.25
CA ILE A 63 6.02 0.58 -8.80
C ILE A 63 6.63 -0.76 -8.38
N GLU A 64 7.86 -0.71 -7.89
CA GLU A 64 8.49 -1.81 -7.15
C GLU A 64 8.16 -1.61 -5.66
N PHE A 65 7.39 -2.51 -5.07
CA PHE A 65 6.93 -2.40 -3.69
C PHE A 65 7.72 -3.31 -2.74
N LYS A 66 8.48 -2.70 -1.82
CA LYS A 66 9.23 -3.43 -0.78
C LYS A 66 8.40 -3.50 0.51
N ALA A 67 7.74 -4.64 0.70
CA ALA A 67 6.86 -4.88 1.85
C ALA A 67 7.63 -5.21 3.14
N THR A 68 8.55 -6.16 3.09
CA THR A 68 9.24 -6.72 4.27
C THR A 68 10.74 -6.47 4.26
N GLU A 69 11.32 -6.12 3.12
CA GLU A 69 12.75 -5.88 2.97
C GLU A 69 13.07 -4.37 3.02
N SER A 70 14.27 -4.03 3.51
CA SER A 70 14.83 -2.69 3.32
C SER A 70 15.43 -2.56 1.91
N LEU A 71 15.84 -1.35 1.55
CA LEU A 71 16.53 -1.12 0.28
C LEU A 71 17.81 -1.93 0.19
N ASN A 72 18.03 -2.52 -0.98
CA ASN A 72 19.26 -3.21 -1.34
C ASN A 72 19.56 -3.00 -2.83
N LYS A 73 20.74 -3.42 -3.29
CA LYS A 73 21.16 -3.29 -4.70
C LYS A 73 20.18 -3.97 -5.66
N GLY A 74 19.62 -5.11 -5.27
CA GLY A 74 18.64 -5.86 -6.06
C GLY A 74 17.38 -5.06 -6.35
N THR A 75 16.92 -4.26 -5.39
CA THR A 75 15.71 -3.41 -5.51
C THR A 75 15.77 -2.51 -6.75
N PHE A 76 16.85 -1.72 -6.88
CA PHE A 76 17.00 -0.80 -8.00
C PHE A 76 17.32 -1.53 -9.31
N THR A 77 18.09 -2.62 -9.23
CA THR A 77 18.41 -3.45 -10.41
C THR A 77 17.15 -4.05 -11.02
N GLN A 78 16.24 -4.57 -10.19
CA GLN A 78 14.95 -5.11 -10.60
C GLN A 78 14.05 -4.04 -11.22
N ALA A 79 13.93 -2.88 -10.55
CA ALA A 79 13.12 -1.76 -11.03
C ALA A 79 13.60 -1.25 -12.41
N SER A 80 14.90 -0.96 -12.57
CA SER A 80 15.48 -0.53 -13.85
C SER A 80 15.37 -1.61 -14.92
N GLY A 81 15.57 -2.88 -14.56
CA GLY A 81 15.42 -4.00 -15.49
C GLY A 81 14.00 -4.10 -16.05
N TYR A 82 12.99 -4.01 -15.18
CA TYR A 82 11.59 -3.99 -15.60
C TYR A 82 11.26 -2.82 -16.49
N GLU A 83 11.67 -1.62 -16.10
CA GLU A 83 11.44 -0.41 -16.88
C GLU A 83 11.99 -0.58 -18.30
N TYR A 84 13.27 -0.96 -18.43
CA TYR A 84 13.93 -1.15 -19.71
C TYR A 84 13.22 -2.17 -20.61
N PHE A 85 12.89 -3.36 -20.09
CA PHE A 85 12.21 -4.38 -20.89
C PHE A 85 10.77 -4.00 -21.21
N TYR A 86 10.08 -3.34 -20.29
CA TYR A 86 8.72 -2.86 -20.48
C TYR A 86 8.66 -1.84 -21.61
N ILE A 87 9.51 -0.80 -21.58
CA ILE A 87 9.63 0.24 -22.61
C ILE A 87 9.75 -0.40 -24.00
N ARG A 88 10.68 -1.34 -24.14
CA ARG A 88 10.93 -2.05 -25.41
C ARG A 88 9.75 -2.90 -25.85
N SER A 89 9.14 -3.65 -24.93
CA SER A 89 8.01 -4.53 -25.24
C SER A 89 6.79 -3.75 -25.71
N GLN A 90 6.57 -2.54 -25.17
CA GLN A 90 5.42 -1.71 -25.48
C GLN A 90 5.71 -0.64 -26.55
N LYS A 91 6.98 -0.48 -26.95
CA LYS A 91 7.44 0.54 -27.91
C LYS A 91 7.08 1.96 -27.48
N ILE A 92 7.22 2.24 -26.18
CA ILE A 92 7.08 3.60 -25.61
C ILE A 92 8.46 4.23 -25.43
N THR A 93 8.51 5.49 -25.00
CA THR A 93 9.72 6.25 -24.72
C THR A 93 9.95 6.45 -23.22
N ASP A 94 11.18 6.80 -22.83
CA ASP A 94 11.56 7.02 -21.43
C ASP A 94 10.68 8.09 -20.73
N ASN A 95 10.20 9.09 -21.48
CA ASN A 95 9.34 10.15 -20.94
C ASN A 95 7.88 9.73 -20.69
N GLU A 96 7.46 8.57 -21.21
CA GLU A 96 6.10 8.05 -21.06
C GLU A 96 5.94 7.17 -19.82
N ILE A 97 7.06 6.82 -19.16
CA ILE A 97 7.10 6.01 -17.96
C ILE A 97 7.81 6.74 -16.82
N GLN A 98 7.36 6.50 -15.59
CA GLN A 98 8.11 6.87 -14.40
C GLN A 98 8.11 5.72 -13.40
N THR A 99 9.31 5.41 -12.90
CA THR A 99 9.52 4.31 -11.97
C THR A 99 9.63 4.79 -10.54
N PHE A 100 8.98 4.06 -9.64
CA PHE A 100 8.96 4.31 -8.22
C PHE A 100 9.37 3.05 -7.46
N VAL A 101 10.19 3.23 -6.43
CA VAL A 101 10.38 2.20 -5.38
C VAL A 101 9.62 2.68 -4.16
N MET A 102 8.69 1.86 -3.67
CA MET A 102 7.84 2.20 -2.52
C MET A 102 8.14 1.25 -1.35
N CYS A 103 8.56 1.81 -0.23
CA CYS A 103 8.98 1.03 0.94
C CYS A 103 7.96 1.13 2.07
N ALA A 104 7.44 -0.03 2.50
CA ALA A 104 6.66 -0.14 3.73
C ALA A 104 7.54 0.02 4.96
N LYS A 105 8.72 -0.62 4.99
CA LYS A 105 9.74 -0.36 6.00
C LYS A 105 10.46 0.94 5.71
N GLN A 106 10.61 1.80 6.72
CA GLN A 106 11.35 3.06 6.55
C GLN A 106 12.82 2.73 6.27
N PRO A 107 13.38 3.08 5.10
CA PRO A 107 14.80 2.87 4.88
C PRO A 107 15.61 3.75 5.83
N GLN A 108 16.67 3.22 6.44
CA GLN A 108 17.55 4.02 7.28
C GLN A 108 18.24 5.12 6.45
N LYS A 109 18.53 6.27 7.07
CA LYS A 109 19.17 7.42 6.39
C LYS A 109 20.44 7.00 5.64
N ALA A 110 21.37 6.33 6.33
CA ALA A 110 22.61 5.85 5.73
C ALA A 110 22.36 4.87 4.56
N ASN A 111 21.35 4.00 4.66
CA ASN A 111 20.97 3.08 3.58
C ASN A 111 20.45 3.83 2.34
N ARG A 112 19.75 4.96 2.50
CA ARG A 112 19.33 5.79 1.34
C ARG A 112 20.51 6.54 0.72
N GLU A 113 21.33 7.15 1.57
CA GLU A 113 22.45 8.00 1.13
C GLU A 113 23.51 7.21 0.36
N GLN A 114 23.77 5.95 0.71
CA GLN A 114 24.69 5.11 -0.07
C GLN A 114 24.25 4.86 -1.52
N TYR A 115 22.95 4.96 -1.81
CA TYR A 115 22.39 4.86 -3.17
C TYR A 115 22.12 6.25 -3.78
N GLY A 116 22.64 7.32 -3.17
CA GLY A 116 22.50 8.70 -3.64
C GLY A 116 21.13 9.33 -3.35
N TYR A 117 20.26 8.66 -2.60
CA TYR A 117 18.90 9.15 -2.33
C TYR A 117 18.89 10.20 -1.23
N THR A 118 18.41 11.39 -1.58
CA THR A 118 18.17 12.50 -0.65
C THR A 118 16.70 12.90 -0.68
N ILE A 119 16.18 13.33 0.47
CA ILE A 119 14.79 13.78 0.59
C ILE A 119 14.60 15.05 -0.26
N ARG A 120 13.53 15.09 -1.06
CA ARG A 120 13.10 16.30 -1.79
C ARG A 120 12.46 17.32 -0.84
N VAL A 121 11.92 18.40 -1.41
CA VAL A 121 11.05 19.38 -0.72
C VAL A 121 9.88 18.70 0.04
N GLN A 122 9.45 17.50 -0.37
CA GLN A 122 8.31 16.79 0.20
C GLN A 122 8.73 15.59 1.07
N ALA A 123 8.11 15.47 2.23
CA ALA A 123 8.36 14.39 3.18
C ALA A 123 8.05 13.00 2.59
N GLY A 124 8.96 12.07 2.80
CA GLY A 124 8.84 10.69 2.31
C GLY A 124 9.12 10.49 0.83
N ILE A 125 9.39 11.54 0.05
CA ILE A 125 9.77 11.46 -1.36
C ILE A 125 11.25 11.78 -1.49
N SER A 126 12.02 10.89 -2.13
CA SER A 126 13.47 11.06 -2.32
C SER A 126 13.89 10.78 -3.76
N GLN A 127 14.91 11.49 -4.23
CA GLN A 127 15.52 11.29 -5.54
C GLN A 127 16.98 10.89 -5.38
N SER A 128 17.46 10.01 -6.25
CA SER A 128 18.89 9.74 -6.34
C SER A 128 19.61 10.83 -7.14
N THR A 129 20.80 11.20 -6.71
CA THR A 129 21.77 11.96 -7.52
C THR A 129 22.73 11.06 -8.29
N ASN A 130 22.59 9.74 -8.16
CA ASN A 130 23.38 8.77 -8.92
C ASN A 130 22.71 8.55 -10.28
N ILE A 131 23.45 8.78 -11.37
CA ILE A 131 22.97 8.61 -12.75
C ILE A 131 22.35 7.22 -13.02
N ALA A 132 22.81 6.19 -12.33
CA ALA A 132 22.27 4.84 -12.46
C ALA A 132 20.85 4.71 -11.89
N TYR A 133 20.42 5.58 -10.98
CA TYR A 133 19.16 5.47 -10.23
C TYR A 133 18.33 6.77 -10.24
N GLU A 134 18.79 7.83 -10.88
CA GLU A 134 18.12 9.13 -10.91
C GLU A 134 16.75 9.10 -11.63
N HIS A 135 16.48 8.07 -12.42
CA HIS A 135 15.17 7.82 -13.05
C HIS A 135 14.15 7.17 -12.08
N ILE A 136 14.60 6.64 -10.93
CA ILE A 136 13.74 5.97 -9.95
C ILE A 136 13.48 6.90 -8.77
N THR A 137 12.21 7.22 -8.52
CA THR A 137 11.79 7.98 -7.33
C THR A 137 11.55 7.03 -6.15
N LEU A 138 12.10 7.35 -4.98
CA LEU A 138 11.90 6.56 -3.76
C LEU A 138 10.77 7.15 -2.91
N ILE A 139 9.83 6.31 -2.48
CA ILE A 139 8.71 6.66 -1.60
C ILE A 139 8.82 5.86 -0.29
N SER A 140 8.96 6.55 0.84
CA SER A 140 8.87 5.93 2.17
C SER A 140 7.50 6.15 2.79
N LEU A 141 6.71 5.08 2.94
CA LEU A 141 5.34 5.15 3.44
C LEU A 141 5.24 5.67 4.88
N ASN A 142 6.29 5.44 5.68
CA ASN A 142 6.36 5.91 7.06
C ASN A 142 6.58 7.43 7.18
N GLU A 143 7.14 8.05 6.14
CA GLU A 143 7.54 9.46 6.12
C GLU A 143 6.56 10.34 5.31
N LEU A 144 5.64 9.75 4.54
CA LEU A 144 4.59 10.49 3.82
C LEU A 144 3.71 11.32 4.78
N PRO A 145 3.20 12.51 4.40
CA PRO A 145 2.25 13.27 5.22
C PRO A 145 0.95 12.52 5.54
N ASP A 146 0.31 12.84 6.67
CA ASP A 146 -0.98 12.28 7.13
C ASP A 146 -2.17 12.86 6.32
N GLU A 147 -2.14 12.71 5.00
CA GLU A 147 -3.14 13.20 4.05
C GLU A 147 -3.97 12.07 3.45
N LEU A 148 -5.20 12.35 3.02
CA LEU A 148 -6.15 11.30 2.60
C LEU A 148 -5.67 10.51 1.39
N HIS A 149 -5.06 11.18 0.40
CA HIS A 149 -4.54 10.52 -0.80
C HIS A 149 -3.32 9.63 -0.51
N ASN A 150 -2.55 9.93 0.55
CA ASN A 150 -1.46 9.08 1.02
C ASN A 150 -1.97 7.91 1.86
N ALA A 151 -3.05 8.11 2.62
CA ALA A 151 -3.60 7.12 3.55
C ALA A 151 -3.91 5.78 2.89
N TRP A 152 -4.28 5.79 1.60
CA TRP A 152 -4.53 4.58 0.82
C TRP A 152 -3.33 3.62 0.83
N VAL A 153 -2.11 4.12 0.66
CA VAL A 153 -0.89 3.28 0.66
C VAL A 153 -0.21 3.24 2.02
N THR A 154 -0.28 4.32 2.80
CA THR A 154 0.30 4.40 4.15
C THR A 154 -0.33 3.41 5.13
N CYS A 155 -1.54 2.91 4.84
CA CYS A 155 -2.14 1.81 5.58
C CYS A 155 -1.29 0.51 5.55
N LEU A 156 -0.35 0.40 4.61
CA LEU A 156 0.63 -0.69 4.49
C LEU A 156 2.00 -0.39 5.14
N ALA A 157 2.19 0.78 5.74
CA ALA A 157 3.48 1.19 6.33
C ALA A 157 3.90 0.29 7.50
N SER A 158 5.19 0.22 7.79
CA SER A 158 5.68 -0.65 8.87
C SER A 158 5.41 -0.14 10.28
N LYS A 159 5.39 1.19 10.48
CA LYS A 159 5.17 1.76 11.82
C LYS A 159 3.69 1.68 12.20
N LYS A 160 3.41 1.02 13.33
CA LYS A 160 2.07 0.86 13.92
C LYS A 160 1.26 2.15 13.96
N LEU A 161 1.82 3.20 14.57
CA LEU A 161 1.14 4.50 14.71
C LEU A 161 0.82 5.13 13.36
N LYS A 162 1.70 4.97 12.37
CA LYS A 162 1.49 5.50 11.02
C LYS A 162 0.32 4.80 10.33
N ARG A 163 0.27 3.47 10.39
CA ARG A 163 -0.87 2.71 9.87
C ARG A 163 -2.19 3.11 10.55
N LEU A 164 -2.20 3.17 11.89
CA LEU A 164 -3.41 3.48 12.64
C LEU A 164 -4.01 4.84 12.23
N LYS A 165 -3.16 5.86 12.08
CA LYS A 165 -3.58 7.18 11.56
C LYS A 165 -4.16 7.09 10.15
N ALA A 166 -3.52 6.34 9.25
CA ALA A 166 -4.03 6.13 7.90
C ALA A 166 -5.41 5.46 7.91
N PHE A 167 -5.61 4.38 8.67
CA PHE A 167 -6.92 3.72 8.77
C PHE A 167 -8.01 4.61 9.39
N ASN A 168 -7.66 5.44 10.39
CA ASN A 168 -8.58 6.44 10.95
C ASN A 168 -9.01 7.48 9.90
N LEU A 169 -8.06 7.94 9.08
CA LEU A 169 -8.32 8.90 8.01
C LEU A 169 -9.18 8.28 6.89
N LEU A 170 -8.88 7.05 6.50
CA LEU A 170 -9.68 6.29 5.53
C LEU A 170 -11.10 6.10 6.04
N LYS A 171 -11.29 5.69 7.30
CA LYS A 171 -12.62 5.49 7.88
C LYS A 171 -13.43 6.80 7.89
N SER A 172 -12.84 7.89 8.40
CA SER A 172 -13.55 9.16 8.59
C SER A 172 -13.89 9.86 7.27
N GLN A 173 -13.02 9.74 6.25
CA GLN A 173 -13.14 10.50 5.01
C GLN A 173 -13.14 9.62 3.76
N GLY A 174 -12.19 8.69 3.63
CA GLY A 174 -11.99 7.85 2.44
C GLY A 174 -13.14 6.89 2.14
N PHE A 175 -13.81 6.37 3.16
CA PHE A 175 -14.86 5.35 3.01
C PHE A 175 -16.08 5.86 2.24
N LYS A 176 -16.29 7.18 2.24
CA LYS A 176 -17.35 7.80 1.44
C LYS A 176 -17.06 7.74 -0.07
N GLN A 177 -15.81 7.51 -0.46
CA GLN A 177 -15.34 7.57 -1.85
C GLN A 177 -15.22 6.19 -2.52
N ILE A 178 -15.48 5.11 -1.78
CA ILE A 178 -15.23 3.74 -2.23
C ILE A 178 -16.46 2.84 -2.09
N PRO A 179 -16.64 1.85 -2.99
CA PRO A 179 -17.79 0.95 -2.95
C PRO A 179 -17.71 -0.03 -1.79
N LYS A 180 -18.86 -0.61 -1.38
CA LYS A 180 -18.98 -1.54 -0.24
C LYS A 180 -17.96 -2.71 -0.29
N PRO A 181 -17.73 -3.39 -1.43
CA PRO A 181 -16.75 -4.47 -1.49
C PRO A 181 -15.32 -4.02 -1.15
N PHE A 182 -14.96 -2.79 -1.48
CA PHE A 182 -13.64 -2.25 -1.14
C PHE A 182 -13.53 -1.93 0.36
N LYS A 183 -14.62 -1.49 1.00
CA LYS A 183 -14.65 -1.33 2.47
C LYS A 183 -14.39 -2.66 3.17
N GLY A 184 -15.06 -3.73 2.73
CA GLY A 184 -14.84 -5.09 3.23
C GLY A 184 -13.38 -5.53 3.08
N PHE A 185 -12.80 -5.31 1.90
CA PHE A 185 -11.38 -5.60 1.68
C PHE A 185 -10.44 -4.82 2.63
N LEU A 186 -10.71 -3.55 2.93
CA LEU A 186 -9.87 -2.77 3.86
C LEU A 186 -9.98 -3.27 5.31
N VAL A 187 -11.15 -3.79 5.70
CA VAL A 187 -11.36 -4.44 7.00
C VAL A 187 -10.57 -5.75 7.07
N GLU A 188 -10.66 -6.59 6.03
CA GLU A 188 -9.87 -7.83 5.93
C GLU A 188 -8.36 -7.55 5.99
N LEU A 189 -7.91 -6.55 5.22
CA LEU A 189 -6.51 -6.13 5.20
C LEU A 189 -6.05 -5.70 6.60
N TRP A 190 -6.84 -4.88 7.29
CA TRP A 190 -6.56 -4.46 8.66
C TRP A 190 -6.45 -5.64 9.63
N GLN A 191 -7.39 -6.59 9.58
CA GLN A 191 -7.35 -7.78 10.43
C GLN A 191 -6.09 -8.59 10.17
N HIS A 192 -5.74 -8.82 8.90
CA HIS A 192 -4.57 -9.61 8.53
C HIS A 192 -3.26 -9.00 9.05
N ILE A 193 -3.06 -7.69 8.86
CA ILE A 193 -1.85 -6.99 9.32
C ILE A 193 -1.83 -6.76 10.83
N SER A 194 -2.96 -6.94 11.52
CA SER A 194 -3.06 -6.85 12.99
C SER A 194 -2.78 -8.19 13.68
N ILE A 195 -3.00 -9.33 12.99
CA ILE A 195 -2.90 -10.68 13.58
C ILE A 195 -1.51 -11.31 13.39
N LYS A 196 -0.80 -11.04 12.28
CA LYS A 196 0.53 -11.62 12.04
C LYS A 196 1.59 -10.92 12.88
N GLY A 197 2.06 -11.61 13.92
CA GLY A 197 3.14 -11.19 14.81
C GLY A 197 4.49 -11.81 14.47
N ASP A 198 5.08 -11.47 13.31
CA ASP A 198 6.50 -11.75 13.04
C ASP A 198 7.31 -10.44 12.94
N ASP A 199 8.27 -10.34 13.86
CA ASP A 199 9.52 -9.58 14.02
C ASP A 199 9.78 -8.19 13.40
N ASP A 200 8.89 -7.57 12.63
CA ASP A 200 9.15 -6.17 12.19
C ASP A 200 7.89 -5.37 11.78
N MET A 201 6.71 -5.92 12.05
CA MET A 201 5.42 -5.32 11.69
C MET A 201 4.37 -5.41 12.81
N THR A 202 4.76 -5.88 14.00
CA THR A 202 3.88 -6.21 15.12
C THR A 202 2.96 -5.06 15.50
N LEU A 203 1.68 -5.38 15.54
CA LEU A 203 0.65 -4.67 16.26
C LEU A 203 0.43 -5.45 17.56
N GLU A 204 1.30 -5.29 18.56
CA GLU A 204 0.87 -5.58 19.93
C GLU A 204 -0.17 -4.51 20.29
N LEU A 205 -1.42 -4.78 19.92
CA LEU A 205 -2.55 -3.94 20.26
C LEU A 205 -2.90 -4.23 21.70
N SER A 206 -2.89 -3.20 22.53
CA SER A 206 -3.44 -3.32 23.88
C SER A 206 -4.92 -3.71 23.78
N PRO A 207 -5.48 -4.42 24.78
CA PRO A 207 -6.91 -4.76 24.79
C PRO A 207 -7.84 -3.56 24.58
N ASN A 208 -7.43 -2.36 25.02
CA ASN A 208 -8.16 -1.12 24.80
C ASN A 208 -8.10 -0.63 23.35
N GLU A 209 -6.96 -0.79 22.67
CA GLU A 209 -6.85 -0.50 21.24
C GLU A 209 -7.67 -1.51 20.43
N ILE A 210 -7.62 -2.81 20.75
CA ILE A 210 -8.46 -3.85 20.12
C ILE A 210 -9.95 -3.51 20.28
N LYS A 211 -10.36 -3.07 21.47
CA LYS A 211 -11.75 -2.68 21.76
C LYS A 211 -12.14 -1.37 21.07
N ALA A 212 -11.26 -0.38 21.02
CA ALA A 212 -11.46 0.85 20.26
C ALA A 212 -11.58 0.56 18.76
N ILE A 213 -10.80 -0.41 18.26
CA ILE A 213 -10.84 -0.90 16.89
C ILE A 213 -12.16 -1.67 16.63
N GLY A 214 -12.59 -2.59 17.50
CA GLY A 214 -13.90 -3.25 17.36
C GLY A 214 -15.04 -2.22 17.27
N LYS A 215 -15.01 -1.21 18.15
CA LYS A 215 -15.94 -0.07 18.11
C LYS A 215 -15.75 0.86 16.91
N MET A 216 -14.56 0.88 16.30
CA MET A 216 -14.33 1.64 15.08
C MET A 216 -15.05 1.03 13.88
N TRP A 217 -15.40 -0.25 13.88
CA TRP A 217 -15.79 -0.95 12.65
C TRP A 217 -17.19 -1.63 12.69
N GLU A 218 -17.90 -1.62 13.82
CA GLU A 218 -19.33 -2.04 13.96
C GLU A 218 -20.31 -0.84 13.94
N PRO A 219 -21.63 -0.99 13.63
CA PRO A 219 -22.35 -1.85 12.68
C PRO A 219 -22.77 -1.08 11.40
N SER A 220 -22.37 0.18 11.23
CA SER A 220 -22.82 1.02 10.09
C SER A 220 -22.33 0.58 8.71
N LEU A 221 -21.49 -0.47 8.63
CA LEU A 221 -20.87 -0.95 7.40
C LEU A 221 -21.37 -2.33 6.96
N PHE A 222 -21.94 -3.12 7.87
CA PHE A 222 -22.32 -4.51 7.64
C PHE A 222 -23.67 -4.82 8.30
N THR A 223 -24.52 -5.59 7.63
CA THR A 223 -25.71 -6.18 8.26
C THR A 223 -25.29 -7.27 9.24
N GLN A 224 -26.19 -7.66 10.15
CA GLN A 224 -25.94 -8.72 11.14
C GLN A 224 -25.42 -10.01 10.47
N ASP A 225 -26.02 -10.38 9.34
CA ASP A 225 -25.65 -11.56 8.55
C ASP A 225 -24.21 -11.47 7.98
N GLU A 226 -23.74 -10.28 7.61
CA GLU A 226 -22.39 -10.05 7.08
C GLU A 226 -21.32 -10.11 8.19
N ILE A 227 -21.69 -9.69 9.40
CA ILE A 227 -20.84 -9.85 10.59
C ILE A 227 -20.68 -11.33 10.90
N GLU A 228 -21.76 -12.11 10.86
CA GLU A 228 -21.73 -13.55 11.06
C GLU A 228 -20.83 -14.26 10.03
N GLU A 229 -20.93 -13.89 8.74
CA GLU A 229 -20.07 -14.45 7.69
C GLU A 229 -18.57 -14.12 7.87
N LEU A 230 -18.25 -12.90 8.32
CA LEU A 230 -16.88 -12.48 8.61
C LEU A 230 -16.31 -13.18 9.85
N VAL A 231 -17.12 -13.34 10.90
CA VAL A 231 -16.74 -14.08 12.11
C VAL A 231 -16.48 -15.55 11.77
N LEU A 232 -17.26 -16.14 10.86
CA LEU A 232 -17.07 -17.51 10.37
C LEU A 232 -15.79 -17.74 9.57
N LYS A 233 -15.07 -16.69 9.14
CA LYS A 233 -13.78 -16.78 8.43
C LYS A 233 -12.57 -16.64 9.35
N VAL A 234 -12.76 -16.25 10.59
CA VAL A 234 -11.71 -16.16 11.62
C VAL A 234 -11.50 -17.51 12.28
N SER A 235 -10.28 -17.91 12.64
CA SER A 235 -10.05 -19.24 13.26
C SER A 235 -10.80 -19.39 14.60
N PRO A 236 -11.24 -20.61 14.95
CA PRO A 236 -11.99 -20.85 16.19
C PRO A 236 -11.25 -20.37 17.45
N GLU A 237 -9.92 -20.49 17.49
CA GLU A 237 -9.13 -20.07 18.64
C GLU A 237 -9.19 -18.56 18.88
N VAL A 238 -9.32 -17.75 17.82
CA VAL A 238 -9.42 -16.30 17.92
C VAL A 238 -10.84 -15.87 18.32
N ARG A 239 -11.88 -16.60 17.88
CA ARG A 239 -13.28 -16.34 18.28
C ARG A 239 -13.48 -16.54 19.79
N LEU A 240 -12.78 -17.50 20.39
CA LEU A 240 -12.95 -17.90 21.77
C LEU A 240 -12.18 -17.01 22.78
N ARG A 241 -11.22 -16.17 22.34
CA ARG A 241 -10.36 -15.36 23.23
C ARG A 241 -11.09 -14.29 24.06
N GLY A 242 -12.36 -14.00 23.77
CA GLY A 242 -13.17 -13.03 24.52
C GLY A 242 -14.33 -13.63 25.32
N LEU A 243 -14.58 -14.94 25.17
CA LEU A 243 -15.66 -15.62 25.88
C LEU A 243 -15.15 -16.03 27.27
N LYS A 244 -15.73 -15.46 28.32
CA LYS A 244 -15.51 -15.98 29.67
C LYS A 244 -16.09 -17.40 29.71
N PRO A 245 -15.37 -18.39 30.25
CA PRO A 245 -15.96 -19.71 30.45
C PRO A 245 -17.22 -19.53 31.32
N SER A 246 -18.36 -19.96 30.80
CA SER A 246 -19.58 -20.07 31.61
C SER A 246 -19.25 -21.02 32.75
N MET A 247 -19.33 -20.54 34.00
CA MET A 247 -19.17 -21.42 35.16
C MET A 247 -20.20 -22.55 35.05
N PRO A 248 -19.80 -23.81 35.31
CA PRO A 248 -20.77 -24.88 35.40
C PRO A 248 -21.75 -24.54 36.52
N LEU A 249 -23.05 -24.59 36.19
CA LEU A 249 -24.12 -24.52 37.18
C LEU A 249 -23.94 -25.71 38.12
N SER A 250 -23.59 -25.42 39.37
CA SER A 250 -23.65 -26.34 40.50
C SER A 250 -25.09 -26.47 40.99
#